data_AF-A0A6J7P7L5-F1
#
_entry.id   AF-A0A6J7P7L5-F1
#
_cell.length_a   1.000
_cell.length_b   1.000
_cell.length_c   1.000
_cell.angle_alpha   90.00
_cell.angle_beta   90.00
_cell.angle_gamma   90.00
#
_symmetry.space_group_name_H-M   'P 1'
#
loop_
_entity.id
_entity.type
_entity.pdbx_description
1 polymer ?
#
loop_
_entity_poly.entity_id
_entity_poly.type
_entity_poly.pdbx_seq_one_letter_code
_entity_poly.pdbx_strand_id
1 'polypeptide(L)'
;MPNMLIRNVDARLHARLVDHAKADGQSLQQYLLARLEAFAETLTAREAIERWEAGIPVRPESGTSPAADVLHDIQAAREERTERLTELSSARRGSARRGDGEPRP
;
A
#
# COMPACT_ATOMS: atom_id res chain seq x y z
N MET A 1 16.57 0.91 20.62
CA MET A 1 15.96 0.90 19.28
C MET A 1 14.63 0.16 19.35
N PRO A 2 13.51 0.78 18.95
CA PRO A 2 12.24 0.08 18.88
C PRO A 2 12.32 -1.01 17.80
N ASN A 3 12.00 -2.25 18.17
CA ASN A 3 11.92 -3.35 17.23
C ASN A 3 10.46 -3.57 16.85
N MET A 4 10.11 -3.40 15.58
CA MET A 4 8.74 -3.49 15.08
C MET A 4 8.58 -4.73 14.20
N LEU A 5 7.66 -5.61 14.58
CA LEU A 5 7.32 -6.80 13.80
C LEU A 5 6.09 -6.52 12.94
N ILE A 6 6.27 -6.43 11.63
CA ILE A 6 5.17 -6.30 10.67
C ILE A 6 4.77 -7.70 10.21
N ARG A 7 3.51 -8.10 10.48
CA ARG A 7 2.97 -9.41 10.13
C ARG A 7 2.03 -9.31 8.92
N ASN A 8 1.81 -10.44 8.26
CA ASN A 8 0.86 -10.57 7.14
C ASN A 8 1.15 -9.63 5.96
N VAL A 9 2.44 -9.38 5.68
CA VAL A 9 2.87 -8.65 4.48
C VAL A 9 2.68 -9.56 3.26
N ASP A 10 2.03 -9.04 2.22
CA ASP A 10 1.92 -9.75 0.96
C ASP A 10 3.31 -10.06 0.40
N ALA A 11 3.52 -11.29 -0.07
CA ALA A 11 4.83 -11.77 -0.50
C ALA A 11 5.40 -10.96 -1.68
N ARG A 12 4.54 -10.47 -2.59
CA ARG A 12 4.96 -9.65 -3.73
C ARG A 12 5.37 -8.25 -3.28
N LEU A 13 4.62 -7.67 -2.35
CA LEU A 13 4.99 -6.39 -1.73
C LEU A 13 6.33 -6.53 -0.99
N HIS A 14 6.51 -7.58 -0.20
CA HIS A 14 7.77 -7.84 0.49
C HIS A 14 8.95 -7.97 -0.49
N ALA A 15 8.78 -8.69 -1.60
CA ALA A 15 9.81 -8.83 -2.62
C ALA A 15 10.21 -7.48 -3.23
N ARG A 16 9.24 -6.64 -3.62
CA ARG A 16 9.51 -5.29 -4.15
C ARG A 16 10.29 -4.42 -3.16
N LEU A 17 9.88 -4.43 -1.89
CA LEU A 17 10.58 -3.67 -0.84
C LEU A 17 12.01 -4.14 -0.63
N VAL A 18 12.27 -5.46 -0.72
CA VAL A 18 13.63 -6.01 -0.67
C VAL A 18 14.46 -5.56 -1.87
N ASP A 19 13.87 -5.54 -3.07
CA ASP A 19 14.57 -5.13 -4.28
C ASP A 19 14.91 -3.64 -4.25
N HIS A 20 13.99 -2.79 -3.77
CA HIS A 20 14.27 -1.37 -3.53
C HIS A 20 15.38 -1.16 -2.51
N ALA A 21 15.36 -1.88 -1.38
CA ALA A 21 16.42 -1.79 -0.38
C ALA A 21 17.79 -2.17 -0.96
N LYS A 22 17.84 -3.23 -1.78
CA LYS A 22 19.07 -3.66 -2.47
C LYS A 22 19.55 -2.62 -3.48
N ALA A 23 18.64 -2.01 -4.25
CA ALA A 23 18.98 -0.96 -5.21
C ALA A 23 19.62 0.25 -4.51
N ASP A 24 19.15 0.57 -3.30
CA ASP A 24 19.70 1.65 -2.47
C ASP A 24 20.96 1.22 -1.67
N GLY A 25 21.42 -0.03 -1.80
CA GLY A 25 22.57 -0.56 -1.08
C GLY A 25 22.35 -0.74 0.43
N GLN A 26 21.10 -0.82 0.86
CA GLN A 26 20.68 -0.86 2.26
C GLN A 26 20.10 -2.23 2.64
N SER A 27 20.13 -2.55 3.94
CA SER A 27 19.28 -3.63 4.45
C SER A 27 17.81 -3.21 4.41
N LEU A 28 16.89 -4.17 4.27
CA LEU A 28 15.44 -3.89 4.28
C LEU A 28 15.02 -3.10 5.52
N GLN A 29 15.59 -3.40 6.68
CA GLN A 29 15.27 -2.69 7.92
C GLN A 29 15.71 -1.22 7.86
N GLN A 30 16.92 -0.93 7.38
CA GLN A 30 17.42 0.45 7.23
C GLN A 30 16.59 1.22 6.21
N TYR A 31 16.29 0.59 5.07
CA TYR A 31 15.45 1.17 4.03
C TYR A 31 14.08 1.56 4.56
N LEU A 32 13.40 0.64 5.26
CA LEU A 32 12.08 0.91 5.82
C LEU A 32 12.12 1.97 6.92
N LEU A 33 13.15 1.98 7.76
CA LEU A 33 13.30 2.98 8.81
C LEU A 33 13.43 4.39 8.20
N ALA A 34 14.29 4.55 7.20
CA ALA A 34 14.49 5.84 6.52
C ALA A 34 13.21 6.33 5.83
N ARG A 35 12.45 5.42 5.22
CA ARG A 35 11.18 5.77 4.55
C ARG A 35 10.09 6.12 5.58
N LEU A 36 10.06 5.46 6.75
CA LEU A 36 9.15 5.78 7.86
C LEU A 36 9.50 7.09 8.55
N GLU A 37 10.79 7.40 8.72
CA GLU A 37 11.28 8.68 9.25
C GLU A 37 10.90 9.81 8.29
N ALA A 38 11.17 9.65 6.99
CA ALA A 38 10.74 10.61 5.98
C ALA A 38 9.22 10.81 5.96
N PHE A 39 8.43 9.76 6.22
CA PHE A 39 6.98 9.87 6.34
C PHE A 39 6.55 10.58 7.63
N ALA A 40 7.24 10.36 8.76
CA ALA A 40 6.96 11.07 10.00
C ALA A 40 7.32 12.56 9.92
N GLU A 41 8.26 12.92 9.04
CA GLU A 41 8.63 14.32 8.77
C GLU A 41 7.64 15.01 7.81
N THR A 42 6.88 14.27 7.00
CA THR A 42 5.81 14.85 6.19
C THR A 42 4.59 15.18 7.06
N LEU A 43 4.15 16.45 7.00
CA LEU A 43 2.90 16.91 7.61
C LEU A 43 1.75 15.97 7.25
N THR A 44 1.03 15.47 8.25
CA THR A 44 -0.23 14.79 7.99
C THR A 44 -1.23 15.77 7.36
N ALA A 45 -2.19 15.28 6.58
CA ALA A 45 -3.22 16.13 5.97
C ALA A 45 -3.96 16.98 7.02
N ARG A 46 -4.17 16.45 8.22
CA ARG A 46 -4.77 17.17 9.34
C ARG A 46 -3.88 18.30 9.85
N GLU A 47 -2.60 18.04 10.05
CA GLU A 47 -1.65 19.07 10.49
C GLU A 47 -1.41 20.12 9.40
N ALA A 48 -1.49 19.74 8.12
CA ALA A 48 -1.43 20.67 7.00
C ALA A 48 -2.66 21.59 6.96
N ILE A 49 -3.86 21.05 7.22
CA ILE A 49 -5.10 21.83 7.36
C ILE A 49 -5.01 22.76 8.58
N GLU A 50 -4.58 22.25 9.74
CA GLU A 50 -4.39 23.06 10.96
C GLU A 50 -3.37 24.20 10.73
N ARG A 51 -2.27 23.94 10.02
CA ARG A 51 -1.30 24.99 9.64
C ARG A 51 -1.88 26.01 8.66
N TRP A 52 -2.68 25.56 7.70
CA TRP A 52 -3.34 26.45 6.74
C TRP A 52 -4.38 27.36 7.44
N GLU A 53 -5.19 26.78 8.33
CA GLU A 53 -6.13 27.53 9.19
C GLU A 53 -5.41 28.50 10.14
N ALA A 54 -4.21 28.13 10.62
CA ALA A 54 -3.36 28.99 11.44
C ALA A 54 -2.59 30.07 10.64
N GLY A 55 -2.76 30.15 9.31
CA GLY A 55 -2.06 31.12 8.46
C GLY A 55 -0.56 30.87 8.33
N ILE A 56 -0.08 29.67 8.69
CA ILE A 56 1.32 29.27 8.56
C ILE A 56 1.52 28.77 7.12
N PRO A 57 2.43 29.37 6.33
CA PRO A 57 2.65 28.94 4.96
C PRO A 57 3.17 27.50 4.92
N VAL A 58 2.37 26.59 4.40
CA VAL A 58 2.77 25.21 4.11
C VAL A 58 3.49 25.24 2.76
N ARG A 59 4.82 25.12 2.77
CA ARG A 59 5.54 24.82 1.53
C ARG A 59 5.30 23.34 1.21
N PRO A 60 4.72 22.99 0.06
CA PRO A 60 4.75 21.62 -0.37
C PRO A 60 6.21 21.26 -0.61
N GLU A 61 6.72 20.27 0.12
CA GLU A 61 8.01 19.64 -0.17
C GLU A 61 7.91 19.13 -1.63
N SER A 62 8.38 19.92 -2.58
CA SER A 62 8.29 19.62 -4.01
C SER A 62 9.47 18.73 -4.36
N GLY A 63 9.46 17.52 -3.83
CA GLY A 63 10.44 16.49 -4.11
C GLY A 63 9.72 15.16 -4.24
N THR A 64 10.16 14.32 -5.17
CA THR A 64 9.78 12.92 -5.22
C THR A 64 10.18 12.31 -3.88
N SER A 65 9.24 12.28 -2.93
CA SER A 65 9.55 11.82 -1.58
C SER A 65 9.91 10.34 -1.69
N PRO A 66 11.01 9.90 -1.08
CA PRO A 66 11.31 8.49 -0.96
C PRO A 66 10.09 7.69 -0.42
N ALA A 67 9.29 8.26 0.48
CA ALA A 67 8.09 7.58 0.95
C ALA A 67 7.05 7.33 -0.17
N ALA A 68 7.03 8.13 -1.24
CA ALA A 68 6.05 8.05 -2.33
C ALA A 68 6.15 6.72 -3.10
N ASP A 69 7.36 6.20 -3.36
CA ASP A 69 7.54 4.94 -4.06
C ASP A 69 6.94 3.77 -3.27
N VAL A 70 7.19 3.74 -1.96
CA VAL A 70 6.66 2.72 -1.05
C VAL A 70 5.14 2.80 -0.97
N LEU A 71 4.58 4.02 -0.91
CA LEU A 71 3.14 4.23 -0.90
C LEU A 71 2.49 3.78 -2.21
N HIS A 72 3.11 4.05 -3.35
CA HIS A 72 2.67 3.56 -4.65
C HIS A 72 2.61 2.03 -4.68
N ASP A 73 3.65 1.35 -4.19
CA ASP A 73 3.69 -0.11 -4.13
C ASP A 73 2.61 -0.72 -3.22
N ILE A 74 2.36 -0.07 -2.07
CA ILE A 74 1.29 -0.45 -1.15
C ILE A 74 -0.08 -0.28 -1.83
N GLN A 75 -0.28 0.82 -2.54
CA GLN A 75 -1.53 1.12 -3.25
C GLN A 75 -1.79 0.07 -4.34
N ALA A 76 -0.80 -0.22 -5.18
CA ALA A 76 -0.87 -1.25 -6.21
C ALA A 76 -1.18 -2.64 -5.60
N ALA A 77 -0.56 -3.00 -4.47
CA ALA A 77 -0.84 -4.26 -3.79
C ALA A 77 -2.29 -4.35 -3.27
N ARG A 78 -2.87 -3.23 -2.83
CA ARG A 78 -4.27 -3.17 -2.37
C ARG A 78 -5.25 -3.33 -3.52
N GLU A 79 -4.96 -2.71 -4.66
CA GLU A 79 -5.78 -2.81 -5.87
C GLU A 79 -5.81 -4.25 -6.38
N GLU A 80 -4.64 -4.89 -6.56
CA GLU A 80 -4.55 -6.31 -6.95
C GLU A 80 -5.33 -7.24 -6.00
N ARG A 81 -5.27 -6.96 -4.69
CA ARG A 81 -5.99 -7.75 -3.69
C ARG A 81 -7.50 -7.59 -3.84
N THR A 82 -7.95 -6.36 -4.08
CA THR A 82 -9.37 -6.03 -4.23
C THR A 82 -9.94 -6.66 -5.50
N GLU A 83 -9.18 -6.64 -6.58
CA GLU A 83 -9.51 -7.32 -7.84
C GLU A 83 -9.63 -8.84 -7.63
N ARG A 84 -8.60 -9.47 -7.02
CA ARG A 84 -8.63 -10.92 -6.71
C ARG A 84 -9.84 -11.31 -5.86
N LEU A 85 -10.20 -10.51 -4.86
CA LEU A 85 -11.38 -10.76 -4.03
C LEU A 85 -12.68 -10.61 -4.83
N THR A 86 -12.74 -9.65 -5.73
CA THR A 86 -13.89 -9.40 -6.60
C THR A 86 -14.08 -10.55 -7.59
N GLU A 87 -13.02 -11.04 -8.22
CA GLU A 87 -13.03 -12.22 -9.12
C GLU A 87 -13.48 -13.50 -8.40
N LEU A 88 -12.96 -13.75 -7.19
CA LEU A 88 -13.40 -14.91 -6.39
C LEU A 88 -14.90 -14.82 -6.05
N SER A 89 -15.39 -13.61 -5.76
CA SER A 89 -16.81 -13.38 -5.45
C SER A 89 -17.72 -13.53 -6.69
N SER A 90 -17.24 -13.21 -7.89
CA SER A 90 -18.00 -13.35 -9.14
C SER A 90 -18.02 -14.79 -9.62
N ALA A 91 -16.90 -15.52 -9.51
CA ALA A 91 -16.80 -16.95 -9.81
C ALA A 91 -17.79 -17.78 -8.97
N ARG A 92 -17.93 -17.46 -7.68
CA ARG A 92 -18.86 -18.15 -6.78
C ARG A 92 -20.33 -17.94 -7.17
N ARG A 93 -20.70 -16.74 -7.64
CA ARG A 93 -22.05 -16.40 -8.12
C ARG A 93 -22.39 -16.99 -9.50
N GLY A 94 -21.39 -17.16 -10.37
CA GLY A 94 -21.58 -17.75 -11.70
C GLY A 94 -21.82 -19.27 -11.69
N SER A 95 -21.37 -20.00 -10.66
CA SER A 95 -21.61 -21.44 -10.55
C SER A 95 -23.04 -21.81 -10.12
N ALA A 96 -23.75 -20.90 -9.44
CA ALA A 96 -25.11 -21.14 -8.94
C ALA A 96 -26.22 -20.99 -10.01
N ARG A 97 -25.91 -20.50 -11.22
CA ARG A 97 -26.88 -20.34 -12.33
C ARG A 97 -26.82 -21.44 -13.40
N ARG A 98 -25.95 -22.44 -13.24
CA ARG A 98 -25.73 -23.51 -14.24
C ARG A 98 -26.15 -24.91 -13.80
N GLY A 99 -26.94 -25.03 -12.73
CA GLY A 99 -27.62 -26.28 -12.35
C GLY A 99 -29.08 -25.98 -12.06
N ASP A 100 -29.93 -26.12 -13.08
CA ASP A 100 -31.35 -26.49 -12.99
C ASP A 100 -31.99 -26.20 -14.37
N GLY A 101 -31.77 -27.15 -15.26
CA GLY A 101 -32.30 -27.16 -16.62
C GLY A 101 -32.26 -28.57 -17.16
N GLU A 102 -32.79 -29.52 -16.40
CA GLU A 102 -33.01 -30.89 -16.90
C GLU A 102 -34.35 -30.90 -17.65
N PRO A 103 -34.38 -31.24 -18.96
CA PRO A 103 -35.61 -31.29 -19.72
C PRO A 103 -36.20 -32.71 -19.70
N ARG A 104 -37.39 -32.83 -19.09
CA ARG A 104 -38.49 -33.77 -19.45
C ARG A 104 -38.16 -35.28 -19.35
N PRO A 105 -39.13 -36.24 -19.43
CA PRO A 105 -40.36 -36.31 -20.24
C PRO A 105 -41.59 -35.62 -19.64
#